data_AF-A0A834EG42-F1
#
_entry.id   AF-A0A834EG42-F1
#
_cell.length_a   1.000
_cell.length_b   1.000
_cell.length_c   1.000
_cell.angle_alpha   90.00
_cell.angle_beta   90.00
_cell.angle_gamma   90.00
#
_symmetry.space_group_name_H-M   'P 1'
#
loop_
_entity.id
_entity.type
_entity.pdbx_description
1 polymer ?
#
loop_
_entity_poly.entity_id
_entity_poly.type
_entity_poly.pdbx_seq_one_letter_code
_entity_poly.pdbx_strand_id
1 'polypeptide(L)'
;MYSEEAEALAKKLKLRFYRTSVKEDLNVNEVFKYLAEKYLQKLKQQTAEDPELRHSSSNKIGVFNTPGGSHSGQNSSALNGGDVISLRPNKQRTKKTRNPFSSCSIP
;
A
#
# COMPACT_ATOMS: atom_id res chain seq x y z
N MET A 1 -29.23 20.93 8.69
CA MET A 1 -28.87 21.09 7.26
C MET A 1 -27.79 20.11 6.81
N TYR A 2 -26.60 20.05 7.43
CA TYR A 2 -25.52 19.15 6.95
C TYR A 2 -25.75 17.63 7.08
N SER A 3 -26.64 17.17 7.98
CA SER A 3 -26.89 15.72 8.15
C SER A 3 -27.57 15.10 6.93
N GLU A 4 -28.53 15.81 6.34
CA GLU A 4 -29.37 15.27 5.26
C GLU A 4 -28.58 15.08 3.96
N GLU A 5 -27.73 16.04 3.61
CA GLU A 5 -26.84 15.93 2.44
C GLU A 5 -25.84 14.78 2.60
N ALA A 6 -25.21 14.67 3.77
CA ALA A 6 -24.28 13.59 4.07
C ALA A 6 -24.96 12.21 4.04
N GLU A 7 -26.17 12.09 4.57
CA GLU A 7 -26.98 10.87 4.53
C GLU A 7 -27.39 10.51 3.09
N ALA A 8 -27.79 11.50 2.29
CA ALA A 8 -28.13 11.29 0.88
C ALA A 8 -26.92 10.78 0.07
N LEU A 9 -25.74 11.35 0.31
CA LEU A 9 -24.50 10.92 -0.34
C LEU A 9 -24.13 9.49 0.08
N ALA A 10 -24.21 9.17 1.37
CA ALA A 10 -23.91 7.83 1.87
C ALA A 10 -24.86 6.78 1.27
N LYS A 11 -26.16 7.09 1.17
CA LYS A 11 -27.16 6.24 0.50
C LYS A 11 -26.80 6.01 -0.97
N LYS A 12 -26.45 7.07 -1.70
CA LYS A 12 -26.02 6.99 -3.11
C LYS A 12 -24.80 6.09 -3.29
N LEU A 13 -23.83 6.16 -2.38
CA LEU A 13 -22.61 5.34 -2.40
C LEU A 13 -22.78 3.96 -1.75
N LYS A 14 -23.98 3.63 -1.23
CA LYS A 14 -24.28 2.39 -0.49
C LYS A 14 -23.32 2.19 0.69
N LEU A 15 -22.94 3.27 1.35
CA LEU A 15 -22.13 3.26 2.56
C LEU A 15 -23.03 3.39 3.80
N ARG A 16 -22.56 2.84 4.92
CA ARG A 16 -23.21 3.03 6.21
C ARG A 16 -22.72 4.32 6.83
N PHE A 17 -23.64 5.19 7.22
CA PHE A 17 -23.35 6.50 7.81
C PHE A 17 -23.69 6.47 9.30
N TYR A 18 -22.80 7.01 10.12
CA TYR A 18 -23.00 7.16 11.56
C TYR A 18 -22.75 8.60 11.95
N ARG A 19 -23.68 9.19 12.71
CA ARG A 19 -23.43 10.43 13.42
C ARG A 19 -22.72 10.09 14.74
N THR A 20 -21.58 10.72 14.99
CA THR A 20 -20.75 10.40 16.17
C THR A 20 -20.45 11.65 17.00
N SER A 21 -20.23 11.45 18.30
CA SER A 21 -19.79 12.48 19.22
C SER A 21 -18.98 11.83 20.33
N VAL A 22 -17.67 12.12 20.40
CA VAL A 22 -16.79 11.59 21.46
C VAL A 22 -17.15 12.19 22.82
N LYS A 23 -17.58 13.46 22.85
CA LYS A 23 -17.97 14.15 24.07
C LYS A 23 -19.18 13.51 24.74
N GLU A 24 -20.14 13.07 23.94
CA GLU A 24 -21.41 12.50 24.40
C GLU A 24 -21.40 10.96 24.36
N ASP A 25 -20.25 10.35 24.04
CA ASP A 25 -20.09 8.92 23.79
C ASP A 25 -21.14 8.34 22.81
N LEU A 26 -21.50 9.13 21.80
CA LEU A 26 -22.49 8.73 20.80
C LEU A 26 -21.82 7.96 19.66
N ASN A 27 -22.24 6.71 19.47
CA ASN A 27 -21.87 5.83 18.35
C ASN A 27 -20.37 5.59 18.13
N VAL A 28 -19.51 5.95 19.09
CA VAL A 28 -18.06 5.75 18.98
C VAL A 28 -17.74 4.27 18.84
N ASN A 29 -18.22 3.45 19.79
CA ASN A 29 -17.97 2.00 19.78
C ASN A 29 -18.59 1.31 18.56
N GLU A 30 -19.80 1.70 18.16
CA GLU A 30 -20.53 1.08 17.04
C GLU A 30 -19.80 1.26 15.70
N VAL A 31 -19.17 2.42 15.48
CA VAL A 31 -18.37 2.65 14.26
C VAL A 31 -17.19 1.68 14.20
N PHE A 32 -16.42 1.57 15.29
CA PHE A 32 -15.25 0.68 15.32
C PHE A 32 -15.66 -0.80 15.23
N LYS A 33 -16.72 -1.19 15.93
CA LYS A 33 -17.27 -2.55 15.85
C LYS A 33 -17.69 -2.90 14.43
N TYR A 34 -18.45 -2.03 13.76
CA TYR A 34 -18.86 -2.24 12.37
C TYR A 34 -17.66 -2.39 11.42
N LEU A 35 -16.63 -1.56 11.58
CA LEU A 35 -15.42 -1.64 10.74
C LEU A 35 -14.65 -2.94 10.98
N ALA A 36 -14.51 -3.38 12.23
CA ALA A 36 -13.88 -4.64 12.58
C ALA A 36 -14.65 -5.85 12.00
N GLU A 37 -15.97 -5.89 12.19
CA GLU A 37 -16.84 -6.94 11.65
C GLU A 37 -16.79 -6.98 10.12
N LYS A 38 -16.85 -5.81 9.46
CA LYS A 38 -16.77 -5.71 8.00
C LYS A 38 -15.44 -6.23 7.46
N TYR A 39 -14.34 -5.97 8.16
CA TYR A 39 -13.03 -6.49 7.79
C TYR A 39 -12.97 -8.02 7.92
N LEU A 40 -13.46 -8.57 9.03
CA LEU A 40 -13.53 -10.02 9.23
C LEU A 40 -14.42 -10.71 8.18
N GLN A 41 -15.54 -10.09 7.81
CA GLN A 41 -16.40 -10.58 6.74
C GLN A 41 -15.65 -10.63 5.40
N LYS A 42 -14.87 -9.58 5.07
CA LYS A 42 -14.06 -9.54 3.85
C LYS A 42 -13.02 -10.66 3.82
N LEU A 43 -12.36 -10.95 4.95
CA LEU A 43 -11.40 -12.06 5.04
C LEU A 43 -12.06 -13.43 4.81
N LYS A 44 -13.23 -13.66 5.42
CA LYS A 44 -13.98 -14.91 5.25
C LYS A 44 -14.44 -15.10 3.81
N GLN A 45 -14.94 -14.04 3.18
CA GLN A 45 -15.41 -14.06 1.79
C GLN A 45 -14.25 -14.32 0.82
N GLN A 46 -13.07 -13.77 1.08
CA GLN A 46 -11.86 -14.05 0.31
C GLN A 46 -11.35 -15.50 0.47
N THR A 47 -11.75 -16.20 1.53
CA THR A 47 -11.36 -17.60 1.78
C THR A 47 -12.38 -18.59 1.21
N ALA A 48 -13.62 -18.16 0.98
CA ALA A 48 -14.71 -19.00 0.45
C ALA A 48 -14.81 -18.98 -1.09
N GLU A 49 -14.17 -18.03 -1.76
CA GLU A 49 -14.03 -17.97 -3.22
C GLU A 49 -12.64 -18.54 -3.57
N ASP A 50 -12.58 -19.79 -4.06
CA ASP A 50 -11.36 -20.49 -4.48
C ASP A 50 -10.57 -19.66 -5.55
N PRO A 51 -9.23 -19.73 -5.60
CA PRO A 51 -8.38 -18.68 -6.15
C PRO A 51 -8.10 -18.86 -7.66
N GLU A 52 -9.01 -18.40 -8.50
CA GLU A 52 -8.69 -17.94 -9.86
C GLU A 52 -9.35 -16.57 -10.00
N LEU A 53 -8.68 -15.42 -10.05
CA LEU A 53 -7.48 -15.07 -10.78
C LEU A 53 -6.76 -13.97 -9.99
N ARG A 54 -5.54 -14.26 -9.55
CA ARG A 54 -4.60 -13.22 -9.12
C ARG A 54 -4.16 -12.41 -10.33
N HIS A 55 -4.95 -11.42 -10.74
CA HIS A 55 -4.41 -10.29 -11.49
C HIS A 55 -3.85 -9.30 -10.47
N SER A 56 -2.59 -9.54 -10.07
CA SER A 56 -1.76 -8.48 -9.48
C SER A 56 -1.43 -7.48 -10.59
N SER A 57 -2.38 -6.64 -10.99
CA SER A 57 -2.05 -5.41 -11.71
C SER A 57 -1.45 -4.43 -10.70
N SER A 58 -0.16 -4.65 -10.43
CA SER A 58 0.68 -3.71 -9.71
C SER A 58 0.51 -2.32 -10.34
N ASN A 59 0.22 -1.33 -9.50
CA ASN A 59 0.11 0.08 -9.85
C ASN A 59 1.27 0.49 -10.76
N LYS A 60 1.00 0.67 -12.06
CA LYS A 60 1.94 1.30 -12.98
C LYS A 60 1.54 2.76 -13.06
N ILE A 61 2.25 3.58 -12.28
CA ILE A 61 2.29 5.03 -12.40
C ILE A 61 2.58 5.34 -13.88
N GLY A 62 1.59 5.86 -14.59
CA GLY A 62 1.74 6.34 -15.96
C GLY A 62 2.48 7.66 -15.94
N VAL A 63 3.82 7.62 -15.96
CA VAL A 63 4.65 8.81 -16.18
C VAL A 63 4.62 9.12 -17.67
N PHE A 64 4.12 10.31 -17.99
CA PHE A 64 4.00 10.87 -19.33
C PHE A 64 5.31 10.73 -20.13
N ASN A 65 5.19 10.16 -21.33
CA ASN A 65 6.27 9.82 -22.23
C ASN A 65 6.98 11.07 -22.76
N THR A 66 8.27 11.24 -22.43
CA THR A 66 9.17 12.14 -23.17
C THR A 66 9.76 11.37 -24.36
N PRO A 67 9.72 11.89 -25.60
CA PRO A 67 10.32 11.22 -26.74
C PRO A 67 11.84 11.44 -26.68
N GLY A 68 12.59 10.38 -26.33
CA GLY A 68 14.04 10.46 -26.32
C GLY A 68 14.69 9.09 -26.25
N GLY A 69 15.54 8.81 -27.24
CA GLY A 69 16.65 7.86 -27.09
C GLY A 69 16.50 6.56 -27.85
N SER A 70 16.83 6.59 -29.14
CA SER A 70 17.19 5.42 -29.93
C SER A 70 18.32 4.64 -29.26
N HIS A 71 18.06 3.40 -28.84
CA HIS A 71 19.12 2.41 -28.60
C HIS A 71 18.79 1.10 -29.30
N SER A 72 19.60 0.86 -30.32
CA SER A 72 19.64 -0.29 -31.21
C SER A 72 20.11 -1.55 -30.48
N GLY A 73 19.52 -2.70 -30.87
CA GLY A 73 20.09 -4.03 -30.70
C GLY A 73 19.92 -4.66 -29.31
N GLN A 74 19.75 -5.96 -29.13
CA GLN A 74 19.91 -7.11 -30.02
C GLN A 74 18.96 -8.21 -29.54
N ASN A 75 18.49 -9.02 -30.48
CA ASN A 75 17.80 -10.26 -30.25
C ASN A 75 18.87 -11.36 -30.07
N SER A 76 18.92 -12.07 -28.95
CA SER A 76 19.50 -13.41 -28.93
C SER A 76 18.95 -14.27 -27.78
N SER A 77 18.64 -15.49 -28.17
CA SER A 77 18.04 -16.61 -27.47
C SER A 77 19.03 -17.40 -26.61
N ALA A 78 18.67 -17.72 -25.37
CA ALA A 78 19.08 -18.93 -24.62
C ALA A 78 18.34 -18.91 -23.26
N LEU A 79 17.35 -19.77 -23.02
CA LEU A 79 17.46 -21.12 -22.44
C LEU A 79 18.02 -21.12 -21.01
N ASN A 80 17.11 -21.44 -20.07
CA ASN A 80 17.30 -22.11 -18.78
C ASN A 80 18.73 -22.16 -18.20
N GLY A 81 18.92 -21.54 -17.03
CA GLY A 81 19.99 -21.94 -16.12
C GLY A 81 20.60 -20.83 -15.29
N GLY A 82 20.02 -20.58 -14.10
CA GLY A 82 20.71 -20.06 -12.92
C GLY A 82 21.64 -18.85 -13.10
N ASP A 83 21.08 -17.66 -13.27
CA ASP A 83 21.85 -16.42 -13.15
C ASP A 83 22.17 -16.15 -11.67
N VAL A 84 23.32 -16.65 -11.22
CA VAL A 84 23.92 -16.22 -9.95
C VAL A 84 24.41 -14.79 -10.12
N ILE A 85 23.64 -13.85 -9.57
CA ILE A 85 24.01 -12.42 -9.57
C ILE A 85 25.18 -12.21 -8.60
N SER A 86 26.40 -12.16 -9.14
CA SER A 86 27.59 -11.84 -8.35
C SER A 86 27.74 -10.32 -8.24
N LEU A 87 27.34 -9.77 -7.08
CA LEU A 87 27.44 -8.34 -6.80
C LEU A 87 28.89 -7.97 -6.47
N ARG A 88 29.49 -7.08 -7.28
CA ARG A 88 30.75 -6.43 -6.95
C ARG A 88 30.48 -5.27 -5.97
N PRO A 89 31.12 -5.24 -4.78
CA PRO A 89 30.98 -4.09 -3.89
C PRO A 89 31.48 -2.82 -4.60
N ASN A 90 30.61 -1.83 -4.76
CA ASN A 90 31.00 -0.52 -5.27
C ASN A 90 31.84 0.19 -4.20
N LYS A 91 33.17 0.17 -4.37
CA LYS A 91 34.08 0.98 -3.57
C LYS A 91 34.00 2.43 -4.03
N GLN A 92 32.93 3.12 -3.65
CA GLN A 92 32.95 4.58 -3.52
C GLN A 92 32.62 4.98 -2.09
N ARG A 93 33.66 4.81 -1.26
CA ARG A 93 33.82 5.40 0.06
C ARG A 93 34.27 6.85 -0.13
N THR A 94 33.42 7.83 0.20
CA THR A 94 33.88 9.17 0.59
C THR A 94 33.89 9.26 2.12
N LYS A 95 35.05 9.63 2.67
CA LYS A 95 35.32 9.65 4.11
C LYS A 95 34.74 10.93 4.73
N LYS A 96 33.85 10.83 5.73
CA LYS A 96 34.06 11.47 7.05
C LYS A 96 33.15 10.88 8.13
N THR A 97 33.83 10.50 9.21
CA THR A 97 33.42 9.90 10.48
C THR A 97 32.58 10.83 11.35
N ARG A 98 31.44 10.35 11.88
CA ARG A 98 31.02 10.52 13.29
C ARG A 98 30.25 9.27 13.74
N ASN A 99 30.64 8.75 14.91
CA ASN A 99 30.26 7.45 15.45
C ASN A 99 28.78 7.38 15.87
N PRO A 100 28.08 6.25 15.69
CA PRO A 100 26.67 6.09 16.06
C PRO A 100 26.43 5.67 17.54
N PHE A 101 27.46 5.72 18.39
CA PHE A 101 27.35 5.42 19.83
C PHE A 101 27.74 6.63 20.69
N SER A 102 27.22 7.82 20.38
CA SER A 102 27.29 8.95 21.30
C SER A 102 26.30 8.73 22.45
N SER A 103 26.76 7.98 23.45
CA SER A 103 26.33 7.93 24.85
C SER A 103 25.07 8.74 25.21
N CYS A 104 23.93 8.05 25.35
CA CYS A 104 22.86 8.49 26.24
C CYS A 104 23.20 8.01 27.65
N SER A 105 23.60 8.92 28.53
CA SER A 105 23.68 8.67 29.98
C SER A 105 22.43 9.26 30.63
N ILE A 106 21.66 8.42 31.33
CA ILE A 106 20.47 8.81 32.10
C ILE A 106 20.93 9.09 33.55
N PRO A 107 20.46 10.16 34.21
CA PRO A 107 20.71 10.43 35.62
C PRO A 107 20.00 9.46 36.57
#